data_AF-A0A1U7VDF5-F1
#
_entry.id   AF-A0A1U7VDF5-F1
#
_cell.length_a   1.000
_cell.length_b   1.000
_cell.length_c   1.000
_cell.angle_alpha   90.00
_cell.angle_beta   90.00
_cell.angle_gamma   90.00
#
_symmetry.space_group_name_H-M   'P 1'
#
loop_
_entity.id
_entity.type
_entity.pdbx_description
1 polymer ?
#
loop_
_entity_poly.entity_id
_entity_poly.type
_entity_poly.pdbx_seq_one_letter_code
_entity_poly.pdbx_strand_id
1 'polypeptide(L)'
;MVRTTLKPNHTIINLLNCIVLLALKFKRIKNQRRTQANKNNRAKQNVPHIGGSKSIATLMDEQAKNGIEPTRAEIFILTYKKRKNGRLLDEESAKAVDMMNERLRDIDGSNDQPSRSVAWEGDVYSQVLENDKSGYVRGLGLGPTPSMLWDSRSSLGNIVIEDSFDEVVQKLKHKIIELKELNEKQNEEMSFMRQELSWMRQVMRKIAPNELPMPQNINGISTGQVTQFQKF
;
A
#
# COMPACT_ATOMS: atom_id res chain seq x y z
N MET A 1 10.09 -10.00 48.15
CA MET A 1 10.05 -9.27 46.87
C MET A 1 8.81 -9.70 46.10
N VAL A 2 7.71 -8.96 46.19
CA VAL A 2 6.48 -9.28 45.45
C VAL A 2 6.53 -8.51 44.12
N ARG A 3 6.69 -9.21 43.00
CA ARG A 3 6.60 -8.61 41.66
C ARG A 3 5.14 -8.21 41.42
N THR A 4 4.81 -6.94 41.57
CA THR A 4 3.52 -6.41 41.11
C THR A 4 3.57 -6.24 39.59
N THR A 5 3.07 -7.24 38.88
CA THR A 5 2.80 -7.12 37.44
C THR A 5 1.66 -6.12 37.27
N LEU A 6 1.94 -4.92 36.77
CA LEU A 6 0.93 -3.97 36.32
C LEU A 6 0.14 -4.63 35.17
N LYS A 7 -1.06 -5.13 35.48
CA LYS A 7 -1.96 -5.67 34.48
C LYS A 7 -2.50 -4.51 33.64
N PRO A 8 -2.44 -4.57 32.30
CA PRO A 8 -2.97 -3.49 31.47
C PRO A 8 -4.46 -3.28 31.77
N ASN A 9 -4.88 -2.02 31.89
CA ASN A 9 -6.28 -1.66 32.11
C ASN A 9 -7.14 -2.28 31.01
N HIS A 10 -8.21 -2.99 31.40
CA HIS A 10 -9.09 -3.73 30.50
C HIS A 10 -9.65 -2.86 29.36
N THR A 11 -9.84 -1.56 29.62
CA THR A 11 -10.27 -0.55 28.63
C THR A 11 -9.25 -0.35 27.51
N ILE A 12 -7.95 -0.35 27.83
CA ILE A 12 -6.86 -0.18 26.86
C ILE A 12 -6.77 -1.42 25.96
N ILE A 13 -6.88 -2.61 26.55
CA ILE A 13 -6.87 -3.88 25.80
C ILE A 13 -8.06 -3.94 24.82
N ASN A 14 -9.25 -3.55 25.27
CA ASN A 14 -10.45 -3.50 24.43
C ASN A 14 -10.30 -2.50 23.27
N LEU A 15 -9.74 -1.32 23.54
CA LEU A 15 -9.51 -0.31 22.50
C LEU A 15 -8.53 -0.82 21.42
N LEU A 16 -7.42 -1.43 21.85
CA LEU A 16 -6.44 -2.02 20.93
C LEU A 16 -7.07 -3.14 20.08
N ASN A 17 -7.86 -4.01 20.70
CA ASN A 17 -8.58 -5.07 19.98
C ASN A 17 -9.56 -4.50 18.94
N CYS A 18 -10.31 -3.45 19.28
CA CYS A 18 -11.19 -2.77 18.34
C CYS A 18 -10.44 -2.18 17.15
N ILE A 19 -9.29 -1.53 17.37
CA ILE A 19 -8.46 -0.97 16.30
C ILE A 19 -7.95 -2.07 15.36
N VAL A 20 -7.45 -3.19 15.92
CA VAL A 20 -6.99 -4.33 15.13
C VAL A 20 -8.13 -4.93 14.30
N LEU A 21 -9.31 -5.12 14.89
CA LEU A 21 -10.48 -5.64 14.19
C LEU A 21 -10.94 -4.71 13.05
N LEU A 22 -10.91 -3.38 13.26
CA LEU A 22 -11.23 -2.40 12.22
C LEU A 22 -10.23 -2.46 11.06
N ALA A 23 -8.93 -2.54 11.36
CA ALA A 23 -7.88 -2.66 10.34
C ALA A 23 -8.05 -3.96 9.51
N LEU A 24 -8.36 -5.08 10.16
CA LEU A 24 -8.62 -6.35 9.48
C LEU A 24 -9.88 -6.28 8.60
N LYS A 25 -10.96 -5.64 9.08
CA LYS A 25 -12.18 -5.41 8.30
C LYS A 25 -11.92 -4.56 7.06
N PHE A 26 -11.14 -3.49 7.19
CA PHE A 26 -10.76 -2.64 6.07
C PHE A 26 -9.94 -3.41 5.02
N LYS A 27 -8.93 -4.17 5.47
CA LYS A 27 -8.12 -5.02 4.58
C LYS A 27 -8.98 -6.05 3.84
N ARG A 28 -9.96 -6.66 4.51
CA ARG A 28 -10.90 -7.60 3.91
C ARG A 28 -11.74 -6.94 2.80
N ILE A 29 -12.31 -5.75 3.05
CA ILE A 29 -13.10 -5.01 2.06
C ILE A 29 -12.24 -4.65 0.84
N LYS A 30 -11.01 -4.16 1.06
CA LYS A 30 -10.07 -3.85 -0.03
C LYS A 30 -9.75 -5.08 -0.88
N ASN A 31 -9.52 -6.23 -0.24
CA ASN A 31 -9.27 -7.49 -0.93
C ASN A 31 -10.49 -7.98 -1.72
N GLN A 32 -11.70 -7.86 -1.17
CA GLN A 32 -12.94 -8.20 -1.87
C GLN A 32 -13.17 -7.35 -3.12
N ARG A 33 -12.90 -6.03 -3.05
CA ARG A 33 -12.97 -5.15 -4.22
C ARG A 33 -11.97 -5.56 -5.30
N ARG A 34 -10.73 -5.87 -4.91
CA ARG A 34 -9.68 -6.35 -5.84
C ARG A 34 -10.06 -7.66 -6.50
N THR A 35 -10.57 -8.63 -5.75
CA THR A 35 -10.98 -9.92 -6.33
C THR A 35 -12.16 -9.76 -7.29
N GLN A 36 -13.13 -8.91 -6.96
CA GLN A 36 -14.25 -8.63 -7.87
C GLN A 36 -13.78 -7.93 -9.15
N ALA A 37 -12.91 -6.93 -9.03
CA ALA A 37 -12.32 -6.27 -10.19
C ALA A 37 -11.53 -7.25 -11.07
N ASN A 38 -10.71 -8.12 -10.47
CA ASN A 38 -9.96 -9.14 -11.21
C ASN A 38 -10.88 -10.15 -11.92
N LYS A 39 -12.01 -10.55 -11.30
CA LYS A 39 -13.02 -11.40 -11.95
C LYS A 39 -13.64 -10.71 -13.16
N ASN A 40 -14.03 -9.44 -13.02
CA ASN A 40 -14.60 -8.66 -14.12
C ASN A 40 -13.59 -8.46 -15.25
N ASN A 41 -12.33 -8.17 -14.93
CA ASN A 41 -11.25 -8.01 -15.91
C ASN A 41 -10.96 -9.33 -16.64
N ARG A 42 -10.95 -10.46 -15.91
CA ARG A 42 -10.78 -11.79 -16.50
C ARG A 42 -11.93 -12.16 -17.42
N ALA A 43 -13.17 -11.79 -17.09
CA ALA A 43 -14.34 -12.03 -17.94
C ALA A 43 -14.29 -11.21 -19.25
N LYS A 44 -13.59 -10.07 -19.26
CA LYS A 44 -13.37 -9.24 -20.45
C LYS A 44 -12.16 -9.68 -21.29
N GLN A 45 -11.39 -10.66 -20.83
CA GLN A 45 -10.21 -11.13 -21.55
C GLN A 45 -10.63 -12.11 -22.66
N ASN A 46 -11.00 -11.57 -23.81
CA ASN A 46 -11.48 -12.35 -24.96
C ASN A 46 -10.35 -13.02 -25.74
N VAL A 47 -9.15 -12.46 -25.66
CA VAL A 47 -7.99 -12.82 -26.49
C VAL A 47 -6.83 -13.29 -25.60
N PRO A 48 -6.85 -14.55 -25.11
CA PRO A 48 -5.79 -15.08 -24.26
C PRO A 48 -4.51 -15.29 -25.07
N HIS A 49 -3.37 -14.79 -24.57
CA HIS A 49 -2.06 -15.07 -25.16
C HIS A 49 -1.71 -16.55 -25.02
N ILE A 50 -0.97 -17.10 -25.99
CA ILE A 50 -0.59 -18.53 -26.05
C ILE A 50 0.89 -18.75 -25.68
N GLY A 51 1.57 -17.72 -25.15
CA GLY A 51 2.95 -17.79 -24.66
C GLY A 51 3.18 -18.69 -23.42
N GLY A 52 2.13 -19.31 -22.90
CA GLY A 52 2.19 -20.16 -21.71
C GLY A 52 2.49 -19.35 -20.45
N SER A 53 3.30 -19.92 -19.56
CA SER A 53 3.72 -19.30 -18.29
C SER A 53 4.85 -18.28 -18.45
N LYS A 54 5.37 -18.06 -19.66
CA LYS A 54 6.44 -17.09 -19.90
C LYS A 54 5.86 -15.67 -19.94
N SER A 55 6.58 -14.74 -19.31
CA SER A 55 6.24 -13.32 -19.42
C SER A 55 6.64 -12.80 -20.80
N ILE A 56 5.98 -11.74 -21.26
CA ILE A 56 6.32 -11.09 -22.53
C ILE A 56 7.76 -10.54 -22.49
N ALA A 57 8.22 -10.00 -21.37
CA ALA A 57 9.59 -9.52 -21.20
C ALA A 57 10.60 -10.66 -21.35
N THR A 58 10.31 -11.83 -20.77
CA THR A 58 11.14 -13.03 -20.96
C THR A 58 11.17 -13.47 -22.42
N LEU A 59 10.04 -13.41 -23.13
CA LEU A 59 10.00 -13.75 -24.55
C LEU A 59 10.78 -12.74 -25.41
N MET A 60 10.77 -11.45 -25.05
CA MET A 60 11.58 -10.43 -25.71
C MET A 60 13.07 -10.72 -25.59
N ASP A 61 13.53 -11.01 -24.36
CA ASP A 61 14.92 -11.36 -24.08
C ASP A 61 15.34 -12.65 -24.80
N GLU A 62 14.51 -13.71 -24.74
CA GLU A 62 14.79 -14.99 -25.42
C GLU A 62 14.84 -14.89 -26.95
N GLN A 63 14.11 -13.96 -27.55
CA GLN A 63 14.06 -13.77 -29.00
C GLN A 63 15.05 -12.70 -29.49
N ALA A 64 15.77 -12.03 -28.59
CA ALA A 64 16.80 -11.08 -28.96
C ALA A 64 17.95 -11.79 -29.68
N LYS A 65 18.28 -11.34 -30.89
CA LYS A 65 19.40 -11.89 -31.69
C LYS A 65 20.48 -10.83 -31.80
N ASN A 66 21.72 -11.18 -31.46
CA ASN A 66 22.86 -10.27 -31.51
C ASN A 66 22.66 -8.96 -30.72
N GLY A 67 21.90 -9.01 -29.62
CA GLY A 67 21.58 -7.83 -28.80
C GLY A 67 20.51 -6.90 -29.40
N ILE A 68 19.88 -7.30 -30.51
CA ILE A 68 18.75 -6.59 -31.09
C ILE A 68 17.48 -7.24 -30.52
N GLU A 69 16.73 -6.47 -29.74
CA GLU A 69 15.43 -6.89 -29.21
C GLU A 69 14.41 -7.00 -30.34
N PRO A 70 13.53 -8.02 -30.28
CA PRO A 70 12.42 -8.17 -31.21
C PRO A 70 11.39 -7.05 -31.02
N THR A 71 10.68 -6.72 -32.08
CA THR A 71 9.58 -5.78 -32.05
C THR A 71 8.38 -6.36 -31.29
N ARG A 72 7.52 -5.46 -30.77
CA ARG A 72 6.24 -5.83 -30.14
C ARG A 72 5.35 -6.66 -31.08
N ALA A 73 5.35 -6.33 -32.37
CA ALA A 73 4.58 -7.05 -33.37
C ALA A 73 5.08 -8.48 -33.57
N GLU A 74 6.40 -8.69 -33.65
CA GLU A 74 6.99 -10.05 -33.74
C GLU A 74 6.65 -10.90 -32.51
N ILE A 75 6.71 -10.31 -31.31
CA ILE A 75 6.33 -11.00 -30.08
C ILE A 75 4.82 -11.29 -30.03
N PHE A 76 3.99 -10.38 -30.52
CA PHE A 76 2.55 -10.62 -30.66
C PHE A 76 2.30 -11.80 -31.62
N ILE A 77 2.89 -11.78 -32.81
CA ILE A 77 2.79 -12.88 -33.77
C ILE A 77 3.25 -14.19 -33.15
N LEU A 78 4.35 -14.20 -32.38
CA LEU A 78 4.87 -15.37 -31.69
C LEU A 78 3.93 -15.91 -30.62
N THR A 79 3.29 -15.03 -29.85
CA THR A 79 2.40 -15.39 -28.75
C THR A 79 0.97 -15.69 -29.18
N TYR A 80 0.58 -15.29 -30.40
CA TYR A 80 -0.74 -15.49 -30.96
C TYR A 80 -0.72 -16.39 -32.22
N LYS A 81 0.17 -17.38 -32.28
CA LYS A 81 0.16 -18.42 -33.35
C LYS A 81 -0.98 -19.43 -33.16
N LYS A 82 -1.36 -20.12 -34.25
CA LYS A 82 -2.28 -21.27 -34.21
C LYS A 82 -1.83 -22.25 -33.12
N ARG A 83 -2.77 -22.70 -32.28
CA ARG A 83 -2.48 -23.69 -31.24
C ARG A 83 -2.00 -24.99 -31.89
N LYS A 84 -1.01 -25.66 -31.29
CA LYS A 84 -0.52 -26.99 -31.74
C LYS A 84 -1.66 -28.01 -31.92
N ASN A 85 -2.76 -27.82 -31.20
CA ASN A 85 -3.93 -28.70 -31.21
C ASN A 85 -4.91 -28.39 -32.36
N GLY A 86 -4.55 -27.57 -33.35
CA GLY A 86 -5.41 -27.24 -34.50
C GLY A 86 -6.62 -26.36 -34.17
N ARG A 87 -6.85 -26.04 -32.89
CA ARG A 87 -7.95 -25.16 -32.46
C ARG A 87 -7.73 -23.77 -33.04
N LEU A 88 -8.76 -23.29 -33.75
CA LEU A 88 -8.79 -21.99 -34.39
C LEU A 88 -8.46 -20.91 -33.35
N LEU A 89 -7.55 -20.03 -33.74
CA LEU A 89 -7.33 -18.78 -33.04
C LEU A 89 -8.62 -17.96 -33.14
N ASP A 90 -8.85 -17.12 -32.13
CA ASP A 90 -9.90 -16.12 -32.22
C ASP A 90 -9.77 -15.31 -33.53
N GLU A 91 -10.89 -14.99 -34.18
CA GLU A 91 -10.91 -14.42 -35.53
C GLU A 91 -10.25 -13.03 -35.56
N GLU A 92 -10.48 -12.21 -34.53
CA GLU A 92 -9.84 -10.90 -34.39
C GLU A 92 -8.33 -11.03 -34.25
N SER A 93 -7.90 -12.00 -33.43
CA SER A 93 -6.48 -12.29 -33.21
C SER A 93 -5.79 -12.79 -34.48
N ALA A 94 -6.46 -13.64 -35.26
CA ALA A 94 -5.95 -14.14 -36.53
C ALA A 94 -5.80 -13.00 -37.54
N LYS A 95 -6.83 -12.17 -37.68
CA LYS A 95 -6.80 -10.99 -38.53
C LYS A 95 -5.66 -10.02 -38.13
N ALA A 96 -5.47 -9.79 -36.83
CA ALA A 96 -4.39 -8.94 -36.34
C ALA A 96 -3.01 -9.52 -36.68
N VAL A 97 -2.80 -10.84 -36.51
CA VAL A 97 -1.55 -11.51 -36.89
C VAL A 97 -1.31 -11.39 -38.40
N ASP A 98 -2.32 -11.59 -39.23
CA ASP A 98 -2.20 -11.48 -40.68
C ASP A 98 -1.84 -10.05 -41.11
N MET A 99 -2.52 -9.04 -40.55
CA MET A 99 -2.22 -7.62 -40.80
C MET A 99 -0.80 -7.23 -40.34
N MET A 100 -0.33 -7.71 -39.18
CA MET A 100 1.03 -7.44 -38.72
C MET A 100 2.09 -8.10 -39.63
N ASN A 101 1.85 -9.33 -40.09
CA ASN A 101 2.76 -10.02 -41.03
C ASN A 101 2.82 -9.32 -42.39
N GLU A 102 1.71 -8.75 -42.88
CA GLU A 102 1.67 -7.93 -44.09
C GLU A 102 2.53 -6.66 -43.91
N ARG A 103 2.25 -5.88 -42.87
CA ARG A 103 2.98 -4.63 -42.56
C ARG A 103 4.48 -4.85 -42.36
N LEU A 104 4.88 -5.92 -41.69
CA LEU A 104 6.30 -6.26 -41.50
C LEU A 104 7.00 -6.62 -42.82
N ARG A 105 6.29 -7.25 -43.77
CA ARG A 105 6.83 -7.56 -45.11
C ARG A 105 7.02 -6.29 -45.95
N ASP A 106 6.09 -5.34 -45.85
CA ASP A 106 6.19 -4.06 -46.56
C ASP A 106 7.40 -3.25 -46.09
N ILE A 107 7.72 -3.29 -44.79
CA ILE A 107 8.88 -2.62 -44.20
C ILE A 107 10.21 -3.23 -44.68
N ASP A 108 10.30 -4.56 -44.75
CA ASP A 108 11.50 -5.27 -45.22
C ASP A 108 11.74 -5.07 -46.73
N GLY A 109 10.68 -4.75 -47.48
CA GLY A 109 10.72 -4.45 -48.91
C GLY A 109 11.08 -2.99 -49.26
N SER A 110 10.91 -2.05 -48.32
CA SER A 110 11.28 -0.64 -48.50
C SER A 110 12.70 -0.39 -47.99
N ASN A 111 13.62 0.03 -48.86
CA ASN A 111 14.98 0.45 -48.50
C ASN A 111 15.02 1.66 -47.54
N ASP A 112 13.87 2.31 -47.32
CA ASP A 112 13.68 3.33 -46.31
C ASP A 112 13.36 2.66 -44.97
N GLN A 113 14.41 2.37 -44.20
CA GLN A 113 14.30 1.95 -42.82
C GLN A 113 13.39 2.98 -42.09
N PRO A 114 12.15 2.64 -41.69
CA PRO A 114 11.29 3.62 -41.06
C PRO A 114 12.04 4.10 -39.82
N SER A 115 12.27 5.43 -39.77
CA SER A 115 12.86 6.13 -38.63
C SER A 115 12.34 5.46 -37.39
N ARG A 116 13.21 4.71 -36.69
CA ARG A 116 12.95 3.87 -35.51
C ARG A 116 11.86 4.52 -34.67
N SER A 117 10.60 4.25 -35.00
CA SER A 117 9.53 5.07 -34.46
C SER A 117 9.49 4.69 -33.00
N VAL A 118 9.33 5.70 -32.17
CA VAL A 118 9.42 5.52 -30.74
C VAL A 118 8.49 4.36 -30.35
N ALA A 119 8.98 3.39 -29.58
CA ALA A 119 8.39 2.03 -29.42
C ALA A 119 6.93 1.97 -28.88
N TRP A 120 6.28 3.12 -28.74
CA TRP A 120 4.92 3.31 -28.29
C TRP A 120 4.00 4.02 -29.30
N GLU A 121 4.51 4.69 -30.34
CA GLU A 121 3.69 5.42 -31.32
C GLU A 121 4.16 5.19 -32.75
N GLY A 122 3.24 4.72 -33.60
CA GLY A 122 3.49 4.48 -35.02
C GLY A 122 4.19 3.16 -35.34
N ASP A 123 4.43 2.28 -34.37
CA ASP A 123 4.94 0.94 -34.62
C ASP A 123 3.85 0.03 -35.23
N VAL A 124 4.26 -1.09 -35.85
CA VAL A 124 3.31 -2.02 -36.49
C VAL A 124 2.25 -2.53 -35.51
N TYR A 125 2.62 -2.69 -34.23
CA TYR A 125 1.69 -3.13 -33.20
C TYR A 125 0.55 -2.13 -32.96
N SER A 126 0.88 -0.84 -32.73
CA SER A 126 -0.10 0.22 -32.49
C SER A 126 -0.96 0.52 -33.73
N GLN A 127 -0.40 0.36 -34.93
CA GLN A 127 -1.15 0.50 -36.18
C GLN A 127 -2.26 -0.55 -36.34
N VAL A 128 -2.06 -1.77 -35.83
CA VAL A 128 -3.03 -2.88 -35.98
C VAL A 128 -3.99 -2.98 -34.80
N LEU A 129 -3.52 -2.77 -33.57
CA LEU A 129 -4.28 -2.99 -32.33
C LEU A 129 -4.65 -1.70 -31.59
N GLU A 130 -4.62 -0.57 -32.30
CA GLU A 130 -4.81 0.80 -31.80
C GLU A 130 -3.65 1.34 -30.95
N ASN A 131 -3.60 2.66 -30.85
CA ASN A 131 -2.61 3.36 -30.04
C ASN A 131 -2.70 3.00 -28.55
N ASP A 132 -1.56 3.16 -27.89
CA ASP A 132 -1.46 2.99 -26.46
C ASP A 132 -2.08 4.16 -25.70
N LYS A 133 -2.62 3.87 -24.50
CA LYS A 133 -3.16 4.92 -23.62
C LYS A 133 -2.00 5.61 -22.91
N SER A 134 -2.16 6.90 -22.60
CA SER A 134 -1.13 7.68 -21.89
C SER A 134 -0.65 6.95 -20.63
N GLY A 135 0.67 6.78 -20.53
CA GLY A 135 1.32 6.14 -19.39
C GLY A 135 1.21 4.61 -19.34
N TYR A 136 0.88 3.90 -20.43
CA TYR A 136 1.00 2.44 -20.47
C TYR A 136 1.34 1.94 -21.87
N VAL A 137 2.44 1.17 -22.01
CA VAL A 137 2.84 0.57 -23.29
C VAL A 137 2.45 -0.90 -23.30
N ARG A 138 1.53 -1.30 -24.20
CA ARG A 138 1.11 -2.71 -24.33
C ARG A 138 2.25 -3.55 -24.92
N GLY A 139 2.28 -4.85 -24.59
CA GLY A 139 3.13 -5.79 -25.33
C GLY A 139 4.65 -5.74 -25.05
N LEU A 140 5.13 -4.96 -24.07
CA LEU A 140 6.52 -5.03 -23.61
C LEU A 140 6.73 -6.00 -22.44
N GLY A 141 5.67 -6.27 -21.66
CA GLY A 141 5.78 -7.14 -20.48
C GLY A 141 6.59 -6.55 -19.33
N LEU A 142 7.04 -5.31 -19.45
CA LEU A 142 7.63 -4.53 -18.37
C LEU A 142 6.50 -4.17 -17.39
N GLY A 143 6.81 -4.25 -16.09
CA GLY A 143 5.84 -4.13 -15.00
C GLY A 143 5.04 -2.81 -14.98
N PRO A 144 4.22 -2.58 -13.95
CA PRO A 144 3.38 -1.39 -13.89
C PRO A 144 4.21 -0.12 -14.14
N THR A 145 3.71 0.74 -15.03
CA THR A 145 4.33 2.03 -15.32
C THR A 145 4.59 2.77 -14.00
N PRO A 146 5.71 3.48 -13.84
CA PRO A 146 6.02 4.26 -12.64
C PRO A 146 4.86 5.10 -12.08
N SER A 147 3.95 5.59 -12.92
CA SER A 147 2.72 6.32 -12.52
C SER A 147 1.69 5.51 -11.72
N MET A 148 1.79 4.18 -11.73
CA MET A 148 1.02 3.24 -10.89
C MET A 148 1.74 2.83 -9.61
N LEU A 149 3.08 2.86 -9.60
CA LEU A 149 3.92 2.53 -8.43
C LEU A 149 4.13 3.74 -7.51
N TRP A 150 4.20 4.92 -8.12
CA TRP A 150 4.14 6.21 -7.47
C TRP A 150 2.82 6.85 -7.89
N ASP A 151 1.93 7.08 -6.93
CA ASP A 151 0.63 7.73 -7.15
C ASP A 151 0.81 8.84 -8.18
N SER A 152 0.14 8.66 -9.32
CA SER A 152 0.03 9.68 -10.34
C SER A 152 -0.31 11.00 -9.66
N ARG A 153 0.59 11.99 -9.76
CA ARG A 153 0.37 13.37 -9.27
C ARG A 153 -0.81 14.08 -9.96
N SER A 154 -1.59 13.37 -10.79
CA SER A 154 -2.64 13.92 -11.65
C SER A 154 -4.08 13.55 -11.27
N SER A 155 -4.33 12.76 -10.22
CA SER A 155 -5.72 12.47 -9.76
C SER A 155 -6.06 12.96 -8.35
N LEU A 156 -5.13 13.62 -7.64
CA LEU A 156 -5.42 14.32 -6.38
C LEU A 156 -6.31 15.56 -6.56
N GLY A 157 -6.76 15.86 -7.78
CA GLY A 157 -7.56 17.05 -8.05
C GLY A 157 -9.05 16.95 -7.71
N ASN A 158 -9.66 15.76 -7.69
CA ASN A 158 -11.13 15.67 -7.68
C ASN A 158 -11.71 14.43 -6.99
N ILE A 159 -11.21 14.04 -5.81
CA ILE A 159 -12.03 13.20 -4.93
C ILE A 159 -12.46 14.04 -3.74
N VAL A 160 -13.69 14.52 -3.81
CA VAL A 160 -14.44 15.07 -2.68
C VAL A 160 -14.61 13.94 -1.66
N ILE A 161 -13.58 13.73 -0.83
CA ILE A 161 -13.58 12.95 0.41
C ILE A 161 -13.09 13.89 1.51
N GLU A 162 -13.59 15.11 1.57
CA GLU A 162 -13.23 16.02 2.67
C GLU A 162 -14.31 15.95 3.75
N ASP A 163 -15.59 16.11 3.40
CA ASP A 163 -16.61 16.40 4.41
C ASP A 163 -16.84 15.30 5.47
N SER A 164 -16.78 14.02 5.11
CA SER A 164 -17.09 12.92 6.06
C SER A 164 -15.88 12.42 6.85
N PHE A 165 -14.67 12.48 6.27
CA PHE A 165 -13.46 12.03 6.95
C PHE A 165 -12.95 13.08 7.94
N ASP A 166 -13.02 14.36 7.56
CA ASP A 166 -12.61 15.45 8.45
C ASP A 166 -13.50 15.55 9.67
N GLU A 167 -14.81 15.32 9.56
CA GLU A 167 -15.71 15.36 10.70
C GLU A 167 -15.36 14.28 11.74
N VAL A 168 -15.04 13.06 11.29
CA VAL A 168 -14.64 11.95 12.17
C VAL A 168 -13.27 12.22 12.79
N VAL A 169 -12.32 12.75 12.02
CA VAL A 169 -10.98 13.12 12.51
C VAL A 169 -11.07 14.27 13.52
N GLN A 170 -11.91 15.28 13.28
CA GLN A 170 -12.12 16.40 14.19
C GLN A 170 -12.78 15.96 15.49
N LYS A 171 -13.82 15.12 15.43
CA LYS A 171 -14.46 14.53 16.63
C LYS A 171 -13.47 13.73 17.48
N LEU A 172 -12.60 12.94 16.83
CA LEU A 172 -11.56 12.20 17.53
C LEU A 172 -10.51 13.11 18.17
N LYS A 173 -10.05 14.15 17.45
CA LYS A 173 -9.13 15.15 17.99
C LYS A 173 -9.71 15.87 19.22
N HIS A 174 -10.98 16.28 19.14
CA HIS A 174 -11.67 16.91 20.26
C HIS A 174 -11.74 15.99 21.49
N LYS A 175 -12.09 14.71 21.28
CA LYS A 175 -12.16 13.74 22.39
C LYS A 175 -10.78 13.49 23.04
N ILE A 176 -9.70 13.55 22.27
CA ILE A 176 -8.33 13.42 22.80
C ILE A 176 -7.96 14.63 23.69
N ILE A 177 -8.35 15.84 23.29
CA ILE A 177 -8.09 17.06 24.07
C ILE A 177 -8.88 17.02 25.38
N GLU A 178 -10.18 16.71 25.32
CA GLU A 178 -11.06 16.60 26.50
C GLU A 178 -10.54 15.58 27.51
N LEU A 179 -10.05 14.42 27.05
CA LEU A 179 -9.46 13.40 27.92
C LEU A 179 -8.13 13.85 28.54
N LYS A 180 -7.31 14.62 27.82
CA LYS A 180 -6.06 15.18 28.38
C LYS A 180 -6.34 16.16 29.50
N GLU A 181 -7.24 17.12 29.26
CA GLU A 181 -7.63 18.12 30.25
C GLU A 181 -8.21 17.48 31.52
N LEU A 182 -9.06 16.45 31.37
CA LEU A 182 -9.61 15.72 32.51
C LEU A 182 -8.50 15.03 33.33
N ASN A 183 -7.51 14.45 32.64
CA ASN A 183 -6.40 13.76 33.29
C ASN A 183 -5.45 14.73 34.00
N GLU A 184 -5.25 15.94 33.47
CA GLU A 184 -4.51 17.02 34.13
C GLU A 184 -5.21 17.47 35.41
N LYS A 185 -6.53 17.72 35.37
CA LYS A 185 -7.33 18.06 36.56
C LYS A 185 -7.26 16.98 37.64
N GLN A 186 -7.41 15.71 37.25
CA GLN A 186 -7.26 14.60 38.20
C GLN A 186 -5.86 14.55 38.82
N ASN A 187 -4.82 14.90 38.06
CA ASN A 187 -3.45 14.94 38.57
C ASN A 187 -3.24 16.11 39.56
N GLU A 188 -3.84 17.28 39.28
CA GLU A 188 -3.85 18.42 40.19
C GLU A 188 -4.58 18.10 41.51
N GLU A 189 -5.76 17.50 41.45
CA GLU A 189 -6.50 17.04 42.64
C GLU A 189 -5.68 16.04 43.45
N MET A 190 -5.02 15.10 42.78
CA MET A 190 -4.14 14.12 43.43
C MET A 190 -2.93 14.79 44.09
N SER A 191 -2.42 15.87 43.50
CA SER A 191 -1.31 16.66 44.07
C SER A 191 -1.75 17.40 45.33
N PHE A 192 -2.97 17.98 45.33
CA PHE A 192 -3.55 18.66 46.47
C PHE A 192 -3.78 17.70 47.63
N MET A 193 -4.42 16.55 47.38
CA MET A 193 -4.62 15.51 48.40
C MET A 193 -3.30 15.01 49.01
N ARG A 194 -2.23 14.92 48.20
CA ARG A 194 -0.89 14.56 48.71
C ARG A 194 -0.32 15.62 49.64
N GLN A 195 -0.51 16.91 49.35
CA GLN A 195 -0.06 18.00 50.21
C GLN A 195 -0.84 18.02 51.53
N GLU A 196 -2.16 17.84 51.48
CA GLU A 196 -3.01 17.80 52.67
C GLU A 196 -2.66 16.61 53.58
N LEU A 197 -2.48 15.42 53.01
CA LEU A 197 -1.98 14.25 53.76
C LEU A 197 -0.59 14.50 54.38
N SER A 198 0.29 15.22 53.68
CA SER A 198 1.60 15.60 54.21
C SER A 198 1.46 16.55 55.39
N TRP A 199 0.57 17.53 55.30
CA TRP A 199 0.28 18.48 56.36
C TRP A 199 -0.30 17.78 57.60
N MET A 200 -1.30 16.90 57.43
CA MET A 200 -1.85 16.09 58.52
C MET A 200 -0.76 15.24 59.20
N ARG A 201 0.15 14.62 58.43
CA ARG A 201 1.30 13.87 58.98
C ARG A 201 2.27 14.74 59.79
N GLN A 202 2.43 16.01 59.45
CA GLN A 202 3.27 16.94 60.22
C GLN A 202 2.59 17.35 61.53
N VAL A 203 1.29 17.64 61.48
CA VAL A 203 0.50 18.00 62.67
C VAL A 203 0.46 16.83 63.65
N MET A 204 0.17 15.61 63.18
CA MET A 204 0.15 14.40 64.02
C MET A 204 1.49 14.16 64.73
N ARG A 205 2.63 14.39 64.05
CA ARG A 205 3.97 14.28 64.65
C ARG A 205 4.22 15.27 65.79
N LYS A 206 3.56 16.43 65.80
CA LYS A 206 3.70 17.43 66.87
C LYS A 206 2.83 17.12 68.09
N ILE A 207 1.66 16.49 67.88
CA ILE A 207 0.66 16.25 68.94
C ILE A 207 0.90 14.93 69.66
N ALA A 208 1.34 13.88 68.96
CA ALA A 208 1.59 12.56 69.53
C ALA A 208 2.92 11.98 69.00
N PRO A 209 4.08 12.42 69.52
CA PRO A 209 5.38 12.01 68.99
C PRO A 209 5.66 10.50 69.11
N ASN A 210 4.94 9.76 69.96
CA ASN A 210 5.27 8.38 70.34
C ASN A 210 4.19 7.32 70.05
N GLU A 211 3.07 7.62 69.38
CA GLU A 211 1.96 6.63 69.23
C GLU A 211 1.72 6.07 67.82
N LEU A 212 2.60 6.27 66.83
CA LEU A 212 2.43 5.59 65.54
C LEU A 212 3.72 4.91 65.05
N PRO A 213 3.73 3.57 64.89
CA PRO A 213 4.79 2.91 64.15
C PRO A 213 4.72 3.35 62.69
N MET A 214 5.78 4.03 62.25
CA MET A 214 5.94 4.49 60.88
C MET A 214 5.95 3.29 59.92
N PRO A 215 5.17 3.27 58.82
CA PRO A 215 5.49 2.38 57.71
C PRO A 215 6.87 2.75 57.17
N GLN A 216 7.73 1.75 57.06
CA GLN A 216 9.12 1.91 56.66
C GLN A 216 9.24 2.57 55.29
N ASN A 217 10.18 3.51 55.23
CA ASN A 217 10.66 4.22 54.06
C ASN A 217 11.10 3.24 52.96
N ILE A 218 10.34 3.14 51.86
CA ILE A 218 10.79 2.49 50.63
C ILE A 218 11.41 3.57 49.73
N ASN A 219 12.52 4.16 50.17
CA ASN A 219 13.41 4.88 49.28
C ASN A 219 14.51 3.91 48.86
N GLY A 220 14.29 3.31 47.70
CA GLY A 220 15.29 2.54 47.00
C GLY A 220 14.95 2.53 45.52
N ILE A 221 15.30 3.60 44.81
CA ILE A 221 16.05 3.53 43.55
C ILE A 221 16.64 4.93 43.29
N SER A 222 17.97 4.94 43.32
CA SER A 222 18.88 6.00 42.93
C SER A 222 18.62 6.48 41.51
N THR A 223 18.80 7.78 41.31
CA THR A 223 18.96 8.47 40.03
C THR A 223 19.85 7.67 39.06
N GLY A 224 19.28 7.30 37.91
CA GLY A 224 20.00 6.72 36.77
C GLY A 224 19.65 7.51 35.51
N GLN A 225 20.68 8.01 34.85
CA GLN A 225 20.66 9.09 33.88
C GLN A 225 19.80 8.84 32.64
N VAL A 226 19.29 9.96 32.10
CA VAL A 226 18.78 10.07 30.73
C VAL A 226 19.94 9.81 29.77
N THR A 227 19.97 8.64 29.14
CA THR A 227 20.77 8.44 27.92
C THR A 227 19.88 8.67 26.70
N GLN A 228 20.22 9.75 26.01
CA GLN A 228 19.79 10.19 24.69
C GLN A 228 19.98 9.05 23.67
N PHE A 229 18.89 8.55 23.08
CA PHE A 229 18.98 7.66 21.90
C PHE A 229 19.03 8.51 20.63
N GLN A 230 20.18 8.41 19.97
CA GLN A 230 20.47 8.96 18.65
C GLN A 230 19.53 8.41 17.58
N LYS A 231 19.14 9.30 16.67
CA LYS A 231 18.51 9.00 15.38
C LYS A 231 19.26 7.89 14.62
N PHE A 232 18.51 6.92 14.12
CA PHE A 232 18.65 6.40 12.76
C PHE A 232 17.25 6.33 12.14
#